data_AF-D5AGS9-F1
#
_entry.id   AF-D5AGS9-F1
#
_cell.length_a   1.000
_cell.length_b   1.000
_cell.length_c   1.000
_cell.angle_alpha   90.00
_cell.angle_beta   90.00
_cell.angle_gamma   90.00
#
_symmetry.space_group_name_H-M   'P 1'
#
loop_
_entity.id
_entity.type
_entity.pdbx_description
1 polymer ?
#
loop_
_entity_poly.entity_id
_entity_poly.type
_entity_poly.pdbx_seq_one_letter_code
_entity_poly.pdbx_strand_id
1 'polypeptide(L)' 'MDELLAIIKQQTSTIEQLTNELTLLREQVDYLRQKLYGKSSEKVVYQPGQLSLFGEESLPEEEADLPS' A
#
# COMPACT_ATOMS: atom_id res chain seq x y z
N MET A 1 16.55 17.54 39.28
CA MET A 1 16.17 16.11 39.18
C MET A 1 14.80 15.96 38.52
N ASP A 2 13.82 16.79 38.90
CA ASP A 2 12.47 16.77 38.31
C ASP A 2 12.43 17.13 36.82
N GLU A 3 13.24 18.10 36.40
CA GLU A 3 13.35 18.50 34.98
C GLU A 3 13.85 17.36 34.09
N LEU A 4 14.87 16.62 34.55
CA LEU A 4 15.36 15.43 33.85
C LEU A 4 14.25 14.36 33.72
N LEU A 5 13.45 14.20 34.77
CA LEU A 5 12.36 13.23 34.80
C LEU A 5 11.21 13.65 33.88
N ALA A 6 10.94 14.95 33.75
CA ALA A 6 9.99 15.50 32.79
C ALA A 6 10.46 15.30 31.34
N ILE A 7 11.74 15.55 31.06
CA ILE A 7 12.34 15.32 29.74
C ILE A 7 12.26 13.84 29.36
N ILE A 8 12.59 12.92 30.27
CA ILE A 8 12.49 11.48 30.03
C ILE A 8 11.04 11.09 29.68
N LYS A 9 10.05 11.57 30.45
CA LYS A 9 8.63 11.28 30.17
C LYS A 9 8.19 11.79 28.79
N GLN A 10 8.60 13.01 28.44
CA GLN A 10 8.29 13.57 27.12
C GLN A 10 8.93 12.74 26.01
N GLN A 11 10.22 12.39 26.16
CA GLN A 11 10.93 11.56 25.18
C GLN A 11 10.29 10.18 25.02
N THR A 12 9.90 9.51 26.11
CA THR A 12 9.20 8.22 26.03
C THR A 12 7.89 8.35 25.25
N SER A 13 7.09 9.38 25.53
CA SER A 13 5.84 9.61 24.80
C SER A 13 6.08 9.87 23.31
N THR A 14 7.11 10.65 22.96
CA THR A 14 7.48 10.88 21.56
C THR A 14 7.95 9.60 20.88
N ILE A 15 8.74 8.76 21.56
CA ILE A 15 9.19 7.46 21.02
C ILE A 15 7.99 6.54 20.74
N GLU A 16 7.03 6.47 21.66
CA GLU A 16 5.81 5.67 21.47
C GLU A 16 4.99 6.14 20.26
N GLN A 17 4.78 7.46 20.14
CA GLN A 17 4.07 8.04 18.99
C GLN A 17 4.75 7.72 17.66
N LEU A 18 6.06 7.94 17.58
CA LEU A 18 6.85 7.66 16.37
C LEU A 18 6.87 6.16 16.04
N THR A 19 6.90 5.29 17.04
CA THR A 19 6.88 3.83 16.84
C THR A 19 5.54 3.37 16.25
N ASN A 20 4.44 3.94 16.74
CA ASN A 20 3.10 3.65 16.21
C ASN A 20 2.96 4.13 14.77
N GLU A 21 3.41 5.36 14.46
CA GLU A 21 3.38 5.90 13.11
C GLU A 21 4.22 5.07 12.14
N LEU A 22 5.42 4.65 12.55
CA LEU A 22 6.30 3.80 11.75
C LEU A 22 5.63 2.45 11.45
N THR A 23 4.97 1.85 12.45
CA THR A 23 4.25 0.58 12.28
C THR A 23 3.12 0.73 11.26
N LEU A 24 2.31 1.78 11.40
CA LEU A 24 1.22 2.08 10.45
C LEU A 24 1.74 2.33 9.03
N LEU A 25 2.86 3.04 8.88
CA LEU A 25 3.47 3.28 7.57
C LEU A 25 3.97 1.99 6.92
N ARG A 26 4.54 1.06 7.70
CA ARG A 26 4.94 -0.26 7.20
C ARG A 26 3.74 -1.04 6.69
N GLU A 27 2.64 -1.06 7.46
CA GLU A 27 1.40 -1.72 7.05
C GLU A 27 0.83 -1.12 5.76
N GLN A 28 0.85 0.21 5.61
CA GLN A 28 0.41 0.87 4.38
C GLN A 28 1.29 0.51 3.19
N VAL A 29 2.62 0.47 3.37
CA VAL A 29 3.56 0.05 2.31
C VAL A 29 3.29 -1.39 1.89
N ASP A 30 3.07 -2.29 2.83
CA ASP A 30 2.78 -3.69 2.54
C ASP A 30 1.43 -3.85 1.82
N TYR A 31 0.40 -3.11 2.26
CA TYR A 31 -0.90 -3.07 1.59
C TYR A 31 -0.78 -2.57 0.14
N LEU A 32 -0.06 -1.47 -0.10
CA LEU A 32 0.12 -0.91 -1.44
C LEU A 32 0.94 -1.86 -2.33
N ARG A 33 1.99 -2.49 -1.78
CA ARG A 33 2.76 -3.53 -2.49
C ARG A 33 1.87 -4.70 -2.88
N GLN A 34 1.02 -5.19 -1.98
CA GLN A 34 0.08 -6.25 -2.29
C GLN A 34 -0.97 -5.79 -3.33
N LYS A 35 -1.41 -4.54 -3.28
CA LYS A 35 -2.36 -4.00 -4.26
C LYS A 35 -1.77 -3.93 -5.67
N LEU A 36 -0.51 -3.50 -5.78
CA LEU A 36 0.21 -3.35 -7.05
C LEU A 36 0.67 -4.70 -7.63
N TYR A 37 1.19 -5.59 -6.78
CA TYR A 37 1.88 -6.80 -7.24
C TYR A 37 1.25 -8.11 -6.74
N GLY A 38 0.29 -8.05 -5.81
CA GLY A 38 -0.34 -9.21 -5.18
C GLY A 38 -1.59 -9.73 -5.89
N LYS A 39 -2.12 -9.00 -6.89
CA LYS A 39 -3.04 -9.62 -7.85
C LYS A 39 -2.18 -10.46 -8.79
N SER A 40 -2.25 -11.78 -8.63
CA SER A 40 -1.89 -12.70 -9.70
C SER A 40 -2.51 -12.15 -10.97
N SER A 41 -1.66 -11.68 -11.88
CA SER A 41 -2.00 -11.49 -13.28
C SER A 41 -2.36 -12.89 -13.80
N GLU A 42 -3.54 -13.39 -13.46
CA GLU A 42 -4.26 -14.26 -14.37
C GLU A 42 -4.41 -13.38 -15.60
N LYS A 43 -3.46 -13.51 -16.53
CA LYS A 43 -3.60 -12.98 -17.87
C LYS A 43 -4.93 -13.54 -18.32
N VAL A 44 -5.95 -12.69 -18.40
CA VAL A 44 -7.19 -13.05 -19.05
C VAL A 44 -6.79 -13.21 -20.50
N VAL A 45 -6.42 -14.44 -20.88
CA VAL A 45 -6.19 -14.78 -22.27
C VAL A 45 -7.59 -14.80 -22.88
N TYR A 46 -8.03 -13.63 -23.36
CA TYR A 46 -9.26 -13.51 -24.11
C TYR A 46 -9.15 -14.44 -25.31
N GLN A 47 -9.83 -15.58 -25.24
CA GLN A 47 -9.91 -16.48 -26.37
C GLN A 47 -10.75 -15.79 -27.45
N PRO A 48 -10.34 -15.83 -28.73
CA PRO A 48 -11.13 -15.24 -29.80
C PRO A 48 -12.56 -15.80 -29.78
N GLY A 49 -13.55 -14.93 -29.56
CA GLY A 49 -14.96 -15.31 -29.49
C GLY A 49 -15.54 -15.50 -28.07
N GLN A 50 -14.76 -15.27 -27.00
CA GLN A 50 -15.29 -15.27 -25.64
C GLN A 50 -16.07 -13.96 -25.36
N LEU A 51 -17.37 -14.08 -25.09
CA LEU A 51 -18.21 -12.96 -24.64
C LEU A 51 -18.03 -12.77 -23.13
N SER A 52 -17.66 -11.57 -22.69
CA SER A 52 -17.61 -11.25 -21.26
C SER A 52 -19.03 -11.27 -20.69
N LEU A 53 -19.29 -12.16 -19.72
CA LEU A 53 -20.61 -12.38 -19.11
C LEU A 53 -21.02 -11.26 -18.16
N PHE A 54 -20.04 -10.59 -17.59
CA PHE A 54 -20.22 -9.34 -16.86
C PHE A 54 -19.72 -8.25 -17.81
N GLY A 55 -20.45 -7.13 -17.92
CA GLY A 55 -20.12 -6.00 -18.80
C GLY A 55 -18.86 -5.25 -18.39
N GLU A 56 -17.77 -5.97 -18.15
CA GLU A 56 -16.42 -5.46 -18.03
C GLU A 56 -16.01 -4.97 -19.41
N GLU A 57 -16.30 -3.69 -19.64
CA GLU A 57 -15.69 -2.91 -20.70
C GLU A 57 -14.19 -3.12 -20.62
N SER A 58 -13.59 -3.52 -21.75
CA SER A 58 -12.14 -3.68 -21.85
C SER A 58 -11.50 -2.33 -21.58
N LEU A 59 -11.07 -2.13 -20.34
CA LEU A 59 -10.23 -0.99 -20.02
C LEU A 59 -8.97 -1.17 -20.88
N PRO A 60 -8.61 -0.19 -21.72
CA PRO A 60 -7.36 -0.25 -22.45
C PRO A 60 -6.25 -0.50 -21.43
N GLU A 61 -5.39 -1.49 -21.72
CA GLU A 61 -4.19 -1.75 -20.93
C GLU A 61 -3.50 -0.40 -20.73
N GLU A 62 -3.43 0.07 -19.48
CA GLU A 62 -2.74 1.30 -19.16
C GLU A 62 -1.26 1.09 -19.49
N GLU A 63 -0.86 1.47 -20.72
CA GLU A 63 0.52 1.84 -21.09
C GLU A 63 0.92 3.13 -20.34
N ALA A 64 0.68 3.20 -19.04
CA ALA A 64 0.91 4.38 -18.24
C ALA A 64 1.38 3.98 -16.85
N ASP A 65 2.65 3.55 -16.74
CA ASP A 65 3.56 4.22 -15.80
C ASP A 65 5.01 3.78 -16.03
N LEU A 66 5.60 4.31 -17.11
CA LEU A 66 7.05 4.53 -17.15
C LEU A 66 7.26 6.03 -16.88
N PRO A 67 7.95 6.42 -15.78
CA PRO A 67 8.30 7.81 -15.59
C PRO A 67 9.30 8.22 -16.68
N SER A 68 9.02 9.33 -17.36
CA SER A 68 9.97 10.01 -18.26
C SER A 68 11.01 10.81 -17.47
#